data_AF-A0A2E0UVM4-F1
#
_entry.id   AF-A0A2E0UVM4-F1
#
_cell.length_a   1.000
_cell.length_b   1.000
_cell.length_c   1.000
_cell.angle_alpha   90.00
_cell.angle_beta   90.00
_cell.angle_gamma   90.00
#
_symmetry.space_group_name_H-M   'P 1'
#
loop_
_entity.id
_entity.type
_entity.pdbx_description
1 polymer ?
#
loop_
_entity_poly.entity_id
_entity_poly.type
_entity_poly.pdbx_seq_one_letter_code
_entity_poly.pdbx_strand_id
1 'polypeptide(L)' 'MARNPNEKKIKEIYETITQHPGKRPGWIANLLQIHRSEVTRNLPTMEEKGLFLSEDQKGQLFPYRKR' A
#
# COMPACT_ATOMS: atom_id res chain seq x y z
N MET A 1 -4.77 17.21 -18.20
CA MET A 1 -3.92 16.27 -17.44
C MET A 1 -4.81 15.14 -16.91
N ALA A 2 -4.75 13.96 -17.53
CA ALA A 2 -5.53 12.81 -17.06
C ALA A 2 -4.92 12.30 -15.76
N ARG A 3 -5.64 12.41 -14.64
CA ARG A 3 -5.27 11.73 -13.39
C ARG A 3 -5.27 10.23 -13.70
N ASN A 4 -4.09 9.61 -13.69
CA ASN A 4 -3.99 8.18 -13.90
C ASN A 4 -4.77 7.51 -12.75
N PRO A 5 -5.85 6.74 -13.02
CA PRO A 5 -6.67 6.14 -11.96
C PRO A 5 -5.85 5.23 -11.03
N ASN A 6 -4.72 4.74 -11.52
CA ASN A 6 -3.77 3.94 -10.75
C ASN A 6 -3.07 4.74 -9.64
N GLU A 7 -2.81 6.04 -9.82
CA GLU A 7 -2.13 6.85 -8.80
C GLU A 7 -3.00 7.11 -7.58
N LYS A 8 -4.30 7.33 -7.81
CA LYS A 8 -5.26 7.55 -6.73
C LYS A 8 -5.35 6.30 -5.85
N LYS A 9 -5.48 5.13 -6.48
CA LYS A 9 -5.48 3.83 -5.78
C LYS A 9 -4.21 3.59 -4.98
N ILE A 10 -3.04 3.86 -5.58
CA ILE A 10 -1.74 3.71 -4.91
C ILE A 10 -1.69 4.57 -3.64
N LYS A 11 -2.16 5.81 -3.71
CA LYS A 11 -2.23 6.70 -2.53
C LYS A 11 -3.20 6.17 -1.48
N GLU A 12 -4.40 5.74 -1.87
CA GLU A 12 -5.40 5.17 -0.94
C GLU A 12 -4.87 3.93 -0.20
N ILE A 13 -4.16 3.04 -0.90
CA ILE A 13 -3.52 1.88 -0.26
C ILE A 13 -2.46 2.32 0.75
N TYR A 14 -1.59 3.24 0.36
CA TYR A 14 -0.53 3.75 1.24
C TYR A 14 -1.08 4.48 2.48
N GLU A 15 -2.10 5.31 2.29
CA GLU A 15 -2.80 6.00 3.38
C GLU A 15 -3.45 5.00 4.34
N THR A 16 -4.07 3.94 3.81
CA THR A 16 -4.67 2.87 4.61
C THR A 16 -3.62 2.16 5.46
N ILE A 17 -2.46 1.83 4.89
CA ILE A 17 -1.34 1.21 5.63
C ILE A 17 -0.79 2.16 6.70
N THR A 18 -0.75 3.46 6.41
CA THR A 18 -0.29 4.48 7.35
C THR A 18 -1.25 4.65 8.53
N GLN A 19 -2.56 4.57 8.28
CA GLN A 19 -3.60 4.64 9.32
C GLN A 19 -3.72 3.33 10.12
N HIS A 20 -3.40 2.20 9.49
CA HIS A 20 -3.50 0.86 10.07
C HIS A 20 -2.20 0.06 9.89
N PRO A 21 -1.10 0.45 10.57
CA PRO A 21 0.15 -0.29 10.52
C PRO A 21 -0.03 -1.70 11.13
N GLY A 22 0.76 -2.67 10.65
CA GLY A 22 0.70 -4.05 11.14
C GLY A 22 -0.45 -4.87 10.56
N LYS A 23 -1.12 -4.39 9.49
CA LYS A 23 -2.15 -5.15 8.79
C LYS A 23 -1.58 -5.85 7.56
N ARG A 24 -2.13 -7.03 7.27
CA ARG A 24 -1.75 -7.84 6.10
C ARG A 24 -2.33 -7.25 4.80
N PRO A 25 -1.69 -7.45 3.64
CA PRO A 25 -2.20 -7.04 2.34
C PRO A 25 -3.66 -7.45 2.08
N GLY A 26 -4.05 -8.66 2.50
CA GLY A 26 -5.43 -9.15 2.34
C GLY A 26 -6.45 -8.37 3.15
N TRP A 27 -6.09 -7.87 4.34
CA TRP A 27 -6.98 -7.03 5.15
C TRP A 27 -7.19 -5.66 4.48
N ILE A 28 -6.10 -5.07 3.98
CA ILE A 28 -6.13 -3.80 3.26
C ILE A 28 -6.95 -3.92 1.98
N ALA A 29 -6.78 -5.02 1.24
CA ALA A 29 -7.53 -5.32 0.04
C ALA A 29 -9.04 -5.42 0.31
N ASN A 30 -9.42 -6.11 1.40
CA ASN A 30 -10.83 -6.22 1.82
C ASN A 30 -11.42 -4.86 2.21
N LEU A 31 -10.66 -4.02 2.92
CA LEU A 31 -11.11 -2.69 3.32
C LEU A 31 -11.37 -1.81 2.09
N LEU A 32 -10.47 -1.87 1.11
CA LEU A 32 -10.55 -1.06 -0.11
C LEU A 32 -11.39 -1.71 -1.22
N GLN A 33 -11.98 -2.89 -0.97
CA GLN A 33 -12.75 -3.66 -1.95
C GLN A 33 -11.99 -3.92 -3.26
N ILE A 34 -10.69 -4.19 -3.15
CA ILE A 34 -9.80 -4.52 -4.28
C ILE A 34 -9.26 -5.93 -4.17
N HIS A 35 -8.70 -6.46 -5.26
CA HIS A 35 -8.11 -7.79 -5.23
C HIS A 35 -6.80 -7.79 -4.44
N ARG A 36 -6.52 -8.84 -3.65
CA ARG A 36 -5.28 -8.91 -2.84
C ARG A 36 -4.01 -8.75 -3.66
N SER A 37 -4.01 -9.27 -4.89
CA SER A 37 -2.85 -9.18 -5.79
C SER A 37 -2.61 -7.76 -6.29
N GLU A 38 -3.63 -6.90 -6.25
CA GLU A 38 -3.51 -5.49 -6.61
C GLU A 38 -2.69 -4.75 -5.56
N VAL A 39 -2.85 -5.06 -4.27
CA VAL A 39 -2.01 -4.49 -3.20
C VAL A 39 -0.55 -4.85 -3.42
N THR A 40 -0.24 -6.14 -3.60
CA THR A 40 1.15 -6.61 -3.73
C THR A 40 1.82 -6.14 -5.02
N ARG A 41 1.09 -6.09 -6.15
CA ARG A 41 1.62 -5.61 -7.43
C ARG A 41 1.92 -4.11 -7.44
N ASN A 42 1.23 -3.34 -6.61
CA ASN A 42 1.46 -1.90 -6.49
C ASN A 42 2.57 -1.54 -5.50
N LEU A 43 3.09 -2.48 -4.70
CA LEU A 43 4.19 -2.20 -3.76
C LEU A 43 5.45 -1.66 -4.45
N PRO A 44 5.95 -2.24 -5.57
CA PRO A 44 7.11 -1.66 -6.28
C PRO A 44 6.81 -0.25 -6.80
N THR A 45 5.61 -0.02 -7.33
CA THR A 45 5.21 1.31 -7.82
C THR A 45 5.06 2.34 -6.70
N MET A 46 4.72 1.93 -5.47
CA MET A 46 4.75 2.81 -4.30
C MET A 46 6.17 3.27 -3.98
N GLU A 47 7.12 2.34 -4.00
CA GLU A 47 8.53 2.61 -3.75
C GLU A 47 9.12 3.59 -4.79
N GLU A 48 8.84 3.37 -6.08
CA GLU A 48 9.21 4.30 -7.16
C GLU A 48 8.67 5.73 -6.95
N LYS A 49 7.54 5.86 -6.24
CA LYS A 49 6.89 7.14 -5.92
C LYS A 49 7.33 7.74 -4.57
N GLY A 50 8.29 7.11 -3.89
CA GLY A 50 8.76 7.53 -2.57
C GLY A 50 7.79 7.21 -1.42
N LEU A 51 6.80 6.35 -1.67
CA LEU A 51 5.84 5.87 -0.67
C LEU A 51 6.39 4.58 -0.05
N PHE A 52 7.38 4.73 0.83
CA PHE A 52 8.10 3.58 1.36
C PHE A 52 7.29 2.81 2.41
N LEU A 53 7.31 1.49 2.28
CA LEU A 53 6.66 0.55 3.18
C LEU A 53 7.68 -0.51 3.61
N SER A 54 7.45 -1.10 4.77
CA SER A 54 8.21 -2.23 5.28
C SER A 54 7.26 -3.40 5.56
N GLU A 55 7.66 -4.61 5.19
CA GLU A 55 6.95 -5.84 5.51
C GLU A 55 7.68 -6.60 6.62
N ASP A 56 6.94 -7.03 7.64
CA ASP A 56 7.50 -7.86 8.72
C ASP A 56 7.59 -9.35 8.32
N GLN A 57 8.17 -10.18 9.19
CA GLN A 57 8.29 -11.63 8.97
C GLN A 57 6.93 -12.37 8.88
N LYS A 58 5.82 -11.72 9.27
CA LYS A 58 4.46 -12.29 9.28
C LYS A 58 3.60 -11.77 8.11
N GLY A 59 4.20 -11.00 7.20
CA GLY A 59 3.56 -10.39 6.04
C GLY A 59 2.67 -9.19 6.37
N GLN A 60 2.97 -8.48 7.45
CA GLN A 60 2.28 -7.25 7.86
C GLN A 60 3.00 -6.03 7.31
N LEU A 61 2.25 -5.05 6.83
CA LEU A 61 2.77 -3.84 6.24
C LEU A 61 2.83 -2.68 7.24
N PHE A 62 3.91 -1.93 7.20
CA PHE A 62 4.18 -0.76 8.03
C PHE A 62 4.67 0.40 7.18
N PRO A 63 4.32 1.65 7.51
CA PRO A 63 4.91 2.82 6.86
C PRO A 63 6.40 2.91 7.20
N TYR A 64 7.25 3.03 6.19
CA TYR A 64 8.67 3.25 6.38
C TYR A 64 8.99 4.74 6.28
N ARG A 65 9.50 5.32 7.37
CA ARG A 65 10.02 6.69 7.39
C ARG A 65 11.52 6.64 7.63
N LYS A 66 12.28 7.14 6.66
CA LYS A 66 13.71 7.40 6.83
C LYS A 66 13.83 8.56 7.84
N ARG A 67 14.40 8.29 9.01
CA ARG A 67 14.75 9.32 10.01
C ARG A 67 15.92 10.16 9.51
#